data_AF-A0A3C1P381-F1
#
_entry.id   AF-A0A3C1P381-F1
#
_cell.length_a   1.000
_cell.length_b   1.000
_cell.length_c   1.000
_cell.angle_alpha   90.00
_cell.angle_beta   90.00
_cell.angle_gamma   90.00
#
_symmetry.space_group_name_H-M   'P 1'
#
loop_
_entity.id
_entity.type
_entity.pdbx_description
1 polymer ?
#
loop_
_entity_poly.entity_id
_entity_poly.type
_entity_poly.pdbx_seq_one_letter_code
_entity_poly.pdbx_strand_id
1 'polypeptide(L)' 'INIRPVVASIKEFFGTSQLSQFMDQTNPLSGVTHKRRLSALGPGGLSRERAGFEVRDVHPSHYGRMCPIETPEGPNIGLI' A
#
# COMPACT_ATOMS: atom_id res chain seq x y z
N ILE A 1 -22.40 27.51 5.95
CA ILE A 1 -21.85 26.14 5.72
C ILE A 1 -20.86 25.85 6.86
N ASN A 2 -21.03 24.76 7.61
CA ASN A 2 -20.13 24.40 8.70
C ASN A 2 -18.92 23.63 8.16
N ILE A 3 -17.70 24.11 8.42
CA ILE A 3 -16.44 23.50 7.93
C ILE A 3 -15.95 22.31 8.77
N ARG A 4 -16.48 22.15 9.99
CA ARG A 4 -16.04 21.11 10.95
C ARG A 4 -16.07 19.68 10.38
N PRO A 5 -17.11 19.19 9.68
CA PRO A 5 -17.11 17.82 9.15
C PRO A 5 -16.01 17.60 8.10
N VAL A 6 -15.66 18.60 7.29
CA VAL A 6 -14.58 18.51 6.29
C VAL A 6 -13.22 18.42 6.97
N VAL A 7 -12.98 19.22 8.00
CA VAL A 7 -11.71 19.17 8.75
C VAL A 7 -11.59 17.84 9.52
N ALA A 8 -12.69 17.33 10.05
CA ALA A 8 -12.71 16.05 10.77
C ALA A 8 -12.36 14.87 9.85
N SER A 9 -12.97 14.79 8.66
CA SER A 9 -12.69 13.70 7.72
C SER A 9 -11.25 13.69 7.22
N ILE A 10 -10.65 14.87 6.98
CA ILE A 10 -9.24 14.98 6.58
C ILE A 10 -8.32 14.52 7.73
N LYS A 11 -8.60 14.95 8.96
CA LYS A 11 -7.80 14.54 10.13
C LYS A 11 -7.87 13.04 10.38
N GLU A 12 -9.05 12.45 10.26
CA GLU A 12 -9.24 11.01 10.41
C GLU A 12 -8.48 10.24 9.32
N PHE A 13 -8.58 10.69 8.07
CA PHE A 13 -7.84 10.07 6.96
C PHE A 13 -6.33 10.07 7.19
N PHE A 14 -5.70 11.20 7.50
CA PHE A 14 -4.25 11.22 7.70
C PHE A 14 -3.80 10.63 9.05
N GLY A 15 -4.67 10.63 10.06
CA GLY A 15 -4.35 10.16 11.40
C GLY A 15 -4.43 8.65 11.59
N THR A 16 -5.43 7.99 10.98
CA THR A 16 -5.72 6.57 11.25
C THR A 16 -5.96 5.70 10.01
N SER A 17 -5.93 6.28 8.80
CA SER A 17 -6.10 5.46 7.58
C SER A 17 -4.98 4.43 7.44
N GLN A 18 -5.36 3.21 7.05
CA GLN A 18 -4.42 2.12 6.75
C GLN A 18 -3.41 2.49 5.64
N LEU A 19 -3.76 3.43 4.76
CA LEU A 19 -2.89 3.92 3.69
C LEU A 19 -1.95 5.05 4.15
N SER A 20 -2.23 5.68 5.29
CA SER A 20 -1.38 6.70 5.90
C SER A 20 -0.36 6.02 6.83
N GLN A 21 0.75 5.56 6.24
CA GLN A 21 1.77 4.80 6.96
C GLN A 21 2.89 5.70 7.49
N PHE A 22 3.51 5.27 8.60
CA PHE A 22 4.72 5.90 9.09
C PHE A 22 5.89 5.57 8.16
N MET A 23 6.55 6.60 7.62
CA MET A 23 7.60 6.42 6.63
C MET A 23 8.86 5.81 7.22
N ASP A 24 9.47 4.88 6.49
CA ASP A 24 10.79 4.34 6.83
C ASP A 24 11.86 5.34 6.39
N GLN A 25 12.74 5.72 7.32
CA GLN A 25 13.80 6.71 7.14
C GLN A 25 15.17 6.17 7.56
N THR A 26 15.33 4.85 7.61
CA THR A 26 16.61 4.20 7.94
C THR A 26 17.74 4.60 7.00
N ASN A 27 17.45 4.79 5.71
CA ASN A 27 18.42 5.25 4.72
C ASN A 27 17.70 5.93 3.53
N PRO A 28 18.44 6.62 2.64
CA PRO A 28 17.83 7.30 1.49
C PRO A 28 17.10 6.33 0.54
N LEU A 29 17.59 5.09 0.41
CA LEU A 29 16.96 4.10 -0.46
C LEU A 29 15.62 3.63 0.10
N SER A 30 15.53 3.34 1.41
CA SER A 30 14.27 2.95 2.06
C SER A 30 13.21 4.05 1.99
N GLY A 31 13.64 5.31 2.12
CA GLY A 31 12.75 6.45 1.93
C GLY A 31 12.20 6.57 0.49
N VAL A 32 13.00 6.24 -0.52
CA VAL A 32 12.57 6.26 -1.93
C VAL A 32 11.69 5.05 -2.25
N THR A 33 12.03 3.86 -1.80
CA THR A 33 11.24 2.65 -2.06
C THR A 33 9.87 2.72 -1.39
N HIS A 34 9.80 3.19 -0.13
CA HIS A 34 8.52 3.37 0.56
C HIS A 34 7.59 4.32 -0.20
N LYS A 35 8.11 5.46 -0.68
CA LYS A 35 7.31 6.44 -1.44
C LYS A 35 6.83 5.93 -2.80
N ARG A 36 7.51 4.93 -3.38
CA ARG A 36 7.18 4.36 -4.70
C ARG A 36 6.42 3.03 -4.62
N ARG A 37 6.16 2.54 -3.42
CA ARG A 37 5.46 1.27 -3.15
C ARG A 37 3.97 1.39 -3.44
N LEU A 38 3.39 0.33 -3.98
CA LEU A 38 1.96 0.22 -4.28
C LEU A 38 1.36 -0.91 -3.44
N SER A 39 0.28 -0.65 -2.72
CA SER A 39 -0.38 -1.66 -1.88
C SER A 39 -1.76 -2.00 -2.44
N ALA A 40 -2.03 -3.30 -2.61
CA ALA A 40 -3.37 -3.81 -2.93
C ALA A 40 -4.27 -3.91 -1.69
N LEU A 41 -3.71 -3.70 -0.49
CA LEU A 41 -4.40 -3.71 0.79
C LEU A 41 -4.95 -2.32 1.13
N GLY A 42 -6.14 -2.27 1.72
CA GLY A 42 -6.78 -1.02 2.17
C GLY A 42 -8.30 -1.12 2.20
N PRO A 43 -9.00 -0.05 2.64
CA PRO A 43 -10.46 0.02 2.54
C PRO A 43 -10.88 -0.06 1.07
N GLY A 44 -11.70 -1.06 0.73
CA GLY A 44 -12.11 -1.36 -0.65
C GLY A 44 -11.08 -2.18 -1.47
N GLY A 45 -9.94 -2.51 -0.89
CA GLY A 45 -8.92 -3.39 -1.46
C GLY A 45 -9.05 -4.84 -1.00
N LEU A 46 -7.99 -5.62 -1.23
CA LEU A 46 -7.93 -7.01 -0.82
C LEU A 46 -7.60 -7.13 0.67
N SER A 47 -8.11 -8.19 1.31
CA SER A 47 -7.65 -8.60 2.63
C SER A 47 -6.62 -9.73 2.48
N ARG A 48 -5.64 -9.77 3.39
CA ARG A 48 -4.54 -10.76 3.37
C ARG A 48 -5.06 -12.21 3.35
N GLU A 49 -6.16 -12.44 4.05
CA GLU A 49 -6.81 -13.75 4.22
C GLU A 49 -7.67 -14.16 3.01
N ARG A 50 -8.19 -13.20 2.24
CA ARG A 50 -9.05 -13.46 1.06
C ARG A 50 -8.30 -13.37 -0.27
N ALA A 51 -7.06 -12.88 -0.27
CA ALA A 51 -6.24 -12.80 -1.47
C ALA A 51 -5.79 -14.21 -1.92
N GLY A 52 -6.44 -14.72 -2.97
CA GLY A 52 -6.12 -15.99 -3.59
C GLY A 52 -4.78 -15.99 -4.33
N PHE A 53 -4.36 -17.17 -4.78
CA PHE A 53 -3.07 -17.38 -5.46
C PHE A 53 -2.96 -16.56 -6.77
N GLU A 54 -4.04 -16.45 -7.53
CA GLU A 54 -4.06 -15.76 -8.83
C GLU A 54 -3.66 -14.27 -8.74
N VAL A 55 -3.97 -13.60 -7.62
CA VAL A 55 -3.67 -12.18 -7.45
C VAL A 55 -2.23 -11.95 -6.94
N ARG A 56 -1.60 -13.00 -6.40
CA ARG A 56 -0.22 -12.95 -5.88
C ARG A 56 0.82 -13.30 -6.94
N ASP A 57 0.42 -13.96 -8.02
CA ASP A 57 1.31 -14.37 -9.10
C ASP A 57 1.71 -13.19 -10.01
N VAL A 58 2.83 -13.32 -10.70
CA VAL A 58 3.36 -12.29 -11.60
C VAL A 58 2.70 -12.44 -12.97
N HIS A 59 1.83 -11.49 -13.32
CA HIS A 59 1.24 -11.45 -14.65
C HIS A 59 2.21 -10.82 -15.68
N PRO A 60 2.29 -11.32 -16.93
CA PRO A 60 3.18 -10.77 -17.96
C PRO A 60 3.00 -9.27 -18.24
N SER A 61 1.81 -8.72 -17.98
CA SER A 61 1.54 -7.27 -18.11
C SER A 61 2.30 -6.39 -17.11
N HIS A 62 2.89 -6.98 -16.07
CA HIS A 62 3.69 -6.27 -15.07
C HIS A 62 5.03 -5.79 -15.63
N TYR A 63 5.50 -6.41 -16.72
CA TYR A 63 6.77 -6.07 -17.36
C TYR A 63 6.84 -4.57 -17.69
N GLY A 64 7.84 -3.88 -17.10
CA GLY A 64 8.06 -2.44 -17.26
C GLY A 64 7.12 -1.53 -16.46
N ARG A 65 6.19 -2.06 -15.67
CA ARG A 65 5.23 -1.29 -14.86
C ARG A 65 5.36 -1.52 -13.36
N MET A 66 5.55 -2.77 -12.95
CA MET A 66 5.75 -3.18 -11.55
C MET A 66 7.00 -4.05 -11.44
N CYS A 67 7.69 -3.97 -10.31
CA CYS A 67 8.86 -4.79 -10.04
C CYS A 67 8.42 -6.22 -9.68
N PRO A 68 8.83 -7.27 -10.42
CA PRO A 68 8.45 -8.65 -10.09
C PRO A 68 9.30 -9.26 -8.96
N ILE A 69 10.33 -8.55 -8.48
CA ILE A 69 11.33 -9.07 -7.52
C ILE A 69 11.14 -8.43 -6.14
N GLU A 70 10.88 -7.12 -6.09
CA GLU A 70 10.79 -6.37 -4.83
C GLU A 70 9.39 -6.54 -4.22
N THR A 71 9.14 -7.71 -3.64
CA THR A 71 7.93 -8.00 -2.85
C THR A 71 8.32 -8.44 -1.44
N PRO A 72 7.59 -8.03 -0.39
CA PRO A 72 7.90 -8.48 0.96
C PRO A 72 7.64 -9.98 1.10
N GLU A 73 8.51 -10.66 1.84
CA GLU A 73 8.33 -12.06 2.17
C GLU A 73 7.20 -12.27 3.20
N GLY A 74 6.67 -13.50 3.25
CA GLY A 74 5.64 -13.88 4.22
C GLY A 74 4.20 -13.58 3.76
N PRO A 75 3.27 -13.25 4.68
CA PRO A 75 1.83 -13.19 4.36
C PRO A 75 1.44 -12.16 3.30
N ASN A 76 2.27 -11.14 3.07
CA ASN A 76 2.01 -10.05 2.13
C ASN A 76 2.65 -10.24 0.75
N ILE A 77 3.26 -11.40 0.48
CA ILE A 77 3.89 -11.68 -0.82
C ILE A 77 2.90 -11.46 -1.98
N GLY A 78 3.31 -10.67 -2.97
CA GLY A 78 2.50 -10.31 -4.13
C GLY A 78 1.37 -9.30 -3.87
N LEU A 79 1.26 -8.71 -2.68
CA LEU A 79 0.20 -7.74 -2.33
C LEU A 79 0.70 -6.31 -2.09
N ILE A 80 2.02 -6.12 -2.09
CA ILE A 80 2.75 -4.88 -1.77
C ILE A 80 3.96 -4.78 -2.71
#